data_AF-A0A7J2L3P2-F1
#
_entry.id   AF-A0A7J2L3P2-F1
#
_cell.length_a   1.000
_cell.length_b   1.000
_cell.length_c   1.000
_cell.angle_alpha   90.00
_cell.angle_beta   90.00
_cell.angle_gamma   90.00
#
_symmetry.space_group_name_H-M   'P 1'
#
loop_
_entity.id
_entity.type
_entity.pdbx_description
1 polymer ?
#
loop_
_entity_poly.entity_id
_entity_poly.type
_entity_poly.pdbx_seq_one_letter_code
_entity_poly.pdbx_strand_id
1 'polypeptide(L)'
;MVSWGARRGVKLGEESPKIFVVRVPKGRGIDLIQLIQLRKQLLKLPIYSAIVLEEHPDLVFVEAKDFVAVAKAVAYFKYARPIDTPLSPTECEGLIDAISKAIEKAEEIEEVEEIKFEIGQIVRIIRGPFKDRKARVVSVSKNKLFLDLMSGAMLLIEVKPEDVEPCTEKQE
;
A
#
# COMPACT_ATOMS: atom_id res chain seq x y z
N MET A 1 14.50 -47.33 -9.29
CA MET A 1 15.70 -46.81 -8.62
C MET A 1 16.10 -45.52 -9.33
N VAL A 2 15.48 -44.41 -8.94
CA VAL A 2 15.63 -43.13 -9.63
C VAL A 2 16.68 -42.32 -8.88
N SER A 3 17.82 -42.12 -9.55
CA SER A 3 18.91 -41.26 -9.09
C SER A 3 18.43 -39.80 -9.13
N TRP A 4 18.30 -39.16 -7.97
CA TRP A 4 18.09 -37.72 -7.89
C TRP A 4 19.42 -37.03 -8.17
N GLY A 5 19.51 -36.46 -9.37
CA GLY A 5 20.63 -35.64 -9.80
C GLY A 5 20.80 -34.44 -8.88
N ALA A 6 22.02 -34.31 -8.37
CA ALA A 6 22.53 -33.19 -7.62
C ALA A 6 22.11 -31.86 -8.26
N ARG A 7 21.44 -31.01 -7.47
CA ARG A 7 21.18 -29.61 -7.85
C ARG A 7 22.53 -28.94 -8.06
N ARG A 8 22.75 -28.54 -9.31
CA ARG A 8 23.93 -27.85 -9.83
C ARG A 8 24.32 -26.70 -8.90
N GLY A 9 25.62 -26.64 -8.62
CA GLY A 9 26.25 -25.61 -7.81
C GLY A 9 25.91 -24.21 -8.29
N VAL A 10 25.64 -23.34 -7.32
CA VAL A 10 25.61 -21.89 -7.47
C VAL A 10 26.99 -21.46 -7.99
N LYS A 11 27.03 -20.88 -9.19
CA LYS A 11 28.25 -20.26 -9.72
C LYS A 11 28.58 -19.05 -8.84
N LEU A 12 29.66 -19.12 -8.06
CA LEU A 12 30.30 -17.96 -7.44
C LEU A 12 30.73 -16.99 -8.57
N GLY A 13 30.00 -15.89 -8.73
CA GLY A 13 30.28 -14.88 -9.76
C GLY A 13 29.15 -13.89 -10.04
N GLU A 14 27.92 -14.18 -9.61
CA GLU A 14 26.84 -13.18 -9.61
C GLU A 14 26.87 -12.44 -8.26
N GLU A 15 27.29 -11.18 -8.27
CA GLU A 15 27.09 -10.31 -7.10
C GLU A 15 25.61 -10.33 -6.71
N SER A 16 25.33 -10.66 -5.45
CA SER A 16 23.97 -10.64 -4.91
C SER A 16 23.38 -9.23 -5.06
N PRO A 17 22.07 -9.12 -5.34
CA PRO A 17 21.41 -7.83 -5.39
C PRO A 17 21.64 -7.05 -4.08
N LYS A 18 21.85 -5.74 -4.22
CA LYS A 18 22.14 -4.81 -3.13
C LYS A 18 21.04 -3.76 -3.08
N ILE A 19 20.74 -3.27 -1.89
CA ILE A 19 19.77 -2.17 -1.70
C ILE A 19 20.55 -0.88 -1.56
N PHE A 20 20.27 0.08 -2.43
CA PHE A 20 20.82 1.43 -2.37
C PHE A 20 19.74 2.41 -1.94
N VAL A 21 20.17 3.53 -1.37
CA VAL A 21 19.26 4.59 -0.91
C VAL A 21 19.44 5.82 -1.77
N VAL A 22 18.31 6.42 -2.17
CA VAL A 22 18.30 7.70 -2.87
C VAL A 22 17.53 8.71 -2.04
N ARG A 23 18.20 9.76 -1.59
CA ARG A 23 17.55 10.91 -0.96
C ARG A 23 16.83 11.72 -2.01
N VAL A 24 15.59 12.10 -1.73
CA VAL A 24 14.72 12.85 -2.62
C VAL A 24 13.93 13.89 -1.81
N PRO A 25 13.50 15.03 -2.36
CA PRO A 25 12.64 15.93 -1.62
C PRO A 25 11.35 15.23 -1.18
N LYS A 26 10.85 15.56 0.01
CA LYS A 26 9.59 15.00 0.54
C LYS A 26 8.45 15.13 -0.48
N GLY A 27 7.68 14.07 -0.67
CA GLY A 27 6.57 14.01 -1.62
C GLY A 27 6.96 13.77 -3.08
N ARG A 28 8.25 13.67 -3.40
CA ARG A 28 8.75 13.41 -4.77
C ARG A 28 9.21 11.96 -4.98
N GLY A 29 9.05 11.10 -3.97
CA GLY A 29 9.45 9.69 -4.03
C GLY A 29 8.72 8.89 -5.12
N ILE A 30 7.41 9.07 -5.23
CA ILE A 30 6.60 8.40 -6.27
C ILE A 30 7.02 8.84 -7.68
N ASP A 31 7.21 10.14 -7.90
CA ASP A 31 7.72 10.68 -9.17
C ASP A 31 9.06 10.02 -9.57
N LEU A 32 9.95 9.82 -8.58
CA LEU A 32 11.24 9.19 -8.80
C LEU A 32 11.11 7.69 -9.11
N ILE A 33 10.23 6.96 -8.42
CA ILE A 33 9.96 5.53 -8.70
C ILE A 33 9.44 5.36 -10.14
N GLN A 34 8.50 6.21 -10.57
CA GLN A 34 7.98 6.18 -11.95
C GLN A 34 9.09 6.42 -12.97
N LEU A 35 9.98 7.37 -12.71
CA LEU A 35 11.14 7.63 -13.57
C LEU A 35 12.12 6.45 -13.60
N ILE A 36 12.39 5.83 -12.45
CA ILE A 36 13.25 4.64 -12.33
C ILE A 36 12.63 3.50 -13.15
N GLN A 37 11.32 3.25 -13.04
CA GLN A 37 10.62 2.21 -13.79
C GLN A 37 10.74 2.43 -15.31
N LEU A 38 10.51 3.66 -15.78
CA LEU A 38 10.66 4.02 -17.18
C LEU A 38 12.10 3.80 -17.66
N ARG A 39 13.10 4.28 -16.92
CA ARG A 39 14.51 4.17 -17.30
C ARG A 39 15.05 2.75 -17.20
N LYS A 40 14.60 1.96 -16.22
CA LYS A 40 14.87 0.52 -16.15
C LYS A 40 14.47 -0.17 -17.45
N GLN A 41 13.29 0.13 -17.98
CA GLN A 41 12.79 -0.48 -19.21
C GLN A 41 13.54 0.01 -20.47
N LEU A 42 13.79 1.32 -20.56
CA LEU A 42 14.44 1.95 -21.72
C LEU A 42 15.94 1.63 -21.81
N LEU A 43 16.65 1.73 -20.69
CA LEU A 43 18.11 1.58 -20.62
C LEU A 43 18.53 0.16 -20.20
N LYS A 44 17.57 -0.74 -19.98
CA LYS A 44 17.79 -2.13 -19.54
C LYS A 44 18.68 -2.21 -18.29
N LEU A 45 18.43 -1.34 -17.33
CA LEU A 45 19.22 -1.27 -16.10
C LEU A 45 18.92 -2.48 -15.21
N PRO A 46 19.93 -3.08 -14.54
CA PRO A 46 19.75 -4.21 -13.63
C PRO A 46 19.20 -3.74 -12.27
N ILE A 47 17.98 -3.19 -12.29
CA ILE A 47 17.22 -2.74 -11.13
C ILE A 47 16.05 -3.69 -10.95
N TYR A 48 15.88 -4.23 -9.76
CA TYR A 48 14.89 -5.25 -9.45
C TYR A 48 13.61 -4.61 -8.93
N SER A 49 13.72 -3.82 -7.86
CA SER A 49 12.60 -3.14 -7.19
C SER A 49 12.99 -1.73 -6.73
N ALA A 50 11.98 -0.89 -6.48
CA ALA A 50 12.15 0.41 -5.86
C ALA A 50 10.92 0.72 -5.00
N ILE A 51 11.12 1.19 -3.76
CA ILE A 51 10.05 1.45 -2.79
C ILE A 51 10.28 2.77 -2.05
N VAL A 52 9.19 3.32 -1.55
CA VAL A 52 9.14 4.44 -0.61
C VAL A 52 8.30 3.99 0.58
N LEU A 53 8.75 4.31 1.78
CA LEU A 53 8.00 4.06 3.01
C LEU A 53 7.41 5.36 3.53
N GLU A 54 6.22 5.32 4.11
CA GLU A 54 5.57 6.52 4.66
C GLU A 54 6.36 7.11 5.83
N GLU A 55 7.01 6.26 6.63
CA GLU A 55 7.90 6.67 7.71
C GLU A 55 9.13 7.44 7.22
N HIS A 56 9.54 7.22 5.97
CA HIS A 56 10.72 7.82 5.34
C HIS A 56 10.40 8.40 3.95
N PRO A 57 9.58 9.46 3.88
CA PRO A 57 9.03 9.97 2.62
C PRO A 57 10.06 10.73 1.76
N ASP A 58 11.26 10.97 2.30
CA ASP A 58 12.42 11.57 1.64
C ASP A 58 13.45 10.54 1.17
N LEU A 59 13.19 9.24 1.36
CA LEU A 59 14.07 8.15 0.95
C LEU A 59 13.37 7.22 -0.05
N VAL A 60 14.09 6.87 -1.12
CA VAL A 60 13.71 5.79 -2.03
C VAL A 60 14.74 4.68 -1.89
N PHE A 61 14.28 3.49 -1.54
CA PHE A 61 15.10 2.28 -1.49
C PHE A 61 15.05 1.59 -2.84
N VAL A 62 16.21 1.31 -3.42
CA VAL A 62 16.33 0.76 -4.77
C VAL A 62 17.17 -0.50 -4.73
N GLU A 63 16.56 -1.63 -5.05
CA GLU A 63 17.24 -2.91 -5.17
C GLU A 63 17.86 -3.02 -6.58
N ALA A 64 19.17 -3.14 -6.66
CA ALA A 64 19.89 -3.19 -7.93
C ALA A 64 21.14 -4.06 -7.84
N LYS A 65 21.67 -4.47 -9.00
CA LYS A 65 22.93 -5.20 -9.07
C LYS A 65 24.12 -4.34 -8.62
N ASP A 66 24.14 -3.08 -9.03
CA ASP A 66 25.25 -2.16 -8.76
C ASP A 66 24.77 -0.70 -8.64
N PHE A 67 25.62 0.15 -8.05
CA PHE A 67 25.36 1.57 -7.88
C PHE A 67 25.25 2.32 -9.22
N VAL A 68 25.97 1.88 -10.26
CA VAL A 68 25.98 2.54 -11.57
C VAL A 68 24.59 2.50 -12.20
N ALA A 69 23.88 1.38 -12.06
CA ALA A 69 22.49 1.26 -12.48
C ALA A 69 21.58 2.29 -11.78
N VAL A 70 21.72 2.43 -10.45
CA VAL A 70 20.94 3.40 -9.66
C VAL A 70 21.26 4.83 -10.07
N ALA A 71 22.55 5.18 -10.15
CA ALA A 71 22.99 6.51 -10.56
C ALA A 71 22.46 6.90 -11.95
N LYS A 72 22.47 5.98 -12.92
CA LYS A 72 21.86 6.19 -14.25
C LYS A 72 20.34 6.35 -14.17
N ALA A 73 19.67 5.55 -13.34
CA ALA A 73 18.22 5.62 -13.20
C ALA A 73 17.74 6.93 -12.59
N VAL A 74 18.52 7.55 -11.69
CA VAL A 74 18.12 8.80 -11.02
C VAL A 74 18.77 10.06 -11.60
N ALA A 75 19.64 9.91 -12.60
CA ALA A 75 20.37 11.00 -13.23
C ALA A 75 19.44 12.17 -13.65
N TYR A 76 19.86 13.40 -13.39
CA TYR A 76 19.10 14.62 -13.71
C TYR A 76 17.73 14.76 -13.02
N PHE A 77 17.38 13.89 -12.07
CA PHE A 77 16.23 14.15 -11.20
C PHE A 77 16.60 15.23 -10.19
N LYS A 78 15.90 16.36 -10.25
CA LYS A 78 16.22 17.55 -9.46
C LYS A 78 16.25 17.22 -7.96
N TYR A 79 17.38 17.51 -7.31
CA TYR A 79 17.64 17.30 -5.89
C TYR A 79 17.66 15.83 -5.42
N ALA A 80 17.59 14.84 -6.33
CA ALA A 80 17.87 13.46 -5.95
C ALA A 80 19.37 13.28 -5.69
N ARG A 81 19.71 12.57 -4.61
CA ARG A 81 21.09 12.23 -4.26
C ARG A 81 21.17 10.73 -3.96
N PRO A 82 21.66 9.91 -4.91
CA PRO A 82 21.90 8.50 -4.65
C PRO A 82 23.13 8.35 -3.73
N ILE A 83 23.03 7.44 -2.77
CA ILE A 83 24.12 7.06 -1.87
C ILE A 83 24.83 5.84 -2.49
N ASP A 84 26.15 5.91 -2.58
CA ASP A 84 27.00 4.90 -3.22
C ASP A 84 27.24 3.66 -2.36
N THR A 85 27.18 3.82 -1.05
CA THR A 85 27.20 2.71 -0.10
C THR A 85 25.84 1.99 -0.08
N PRO A 86 25.79 0.68 -0.40
CA PRO A 86 24.58 -0.11 -0.20
C PRO A 86 24.28 -0.28 1.29
N LEU A 87 23.02 -0.59 1.63
CA LEU A 87 22.64 -0.95 2.99
C LEU A 87 23.43 -2.16 3.49
N SER A 88 23.87 -2.08 4.73
CA SER A 88 24.43 -3.20 5.47
C SER A 88 23.36 -4.26 5.75
N PRO A 89 23.73 -5.52 6.04
CA PRO A 89 22.76 -6.57 6.37
C PRO A 89 21.80 -6.17 7.50
N THR A 90 22.32 -5.50 8.53
CA THR A 90 21.52 -5.03 9.68
C THR A 90 20.53 -3.93 9.28
N GLU A 91 20.90 -3.03 8.36
CA GLU A 91 19.97 -2.02 7.84
C GLU A 91 18.92 -2.64 6.91
N CYS A 92 19.27 -3.68 6.17
CA CYS A 92 18.30 -4.45 5.37
C CYS A 92 17.26 -5.14 6.26
N GLU A 93 17.67 -5.72 7.40
CA GLU A 93 16.74 -6.29 8.38
C GLU A 93 15.77 -5.23 8.92
N GLY A 94 16.28 -4.04 9.27
CA GLY A 94 15.44 -2.91 9.69
C GLY A 94 14.47 -2.45 8.61
N LEU A 95 14.89 -2.46 7.33
CA LEU A 95 14.00 -2.13 6.20
C LEU A 95 12.88 -3.18 6.04
N ILE A 96 13.20 -4.46 6.18
CA ILE A 96 12.21 -5.55 6.10
C ILE A 96 11.19 -5.42 7.23
N ASP A 97 11.64 -5.18 8.46
CA ASP A 97 10.75 -4.94 9.61
C ASP A 97 9.82 -3.74 9.38
N ALA A 98 10.33 -2.65 8.81
CA ALA A 98 9.52 -1.49 8.45
C ALA A 98 8.47 -1.81 7.38
N ILE A 99 8.83 -2.59 6.35
CA ILE A 99 7.90 -3.04 5.32
C ILE A 99 6.81 -3.93 5.94
N SER A 100 7.19 -4.90 6.78
CA SER A 100 6.23 -5.79 7.45
C SER A 100 5.22 -4.99 8.28
N LYS A 101 5.68 -4.03 9.08
CA LYS A 101 4.80 -3.15 9.85
C LYS A 101 3.89 -2.30 8.98
N ALA A 102 4.36 -1.84 7.82
CA ALA A 102 3.53 -1.10 6.88
C ALA A 102 2.42 -1.98 6.28
N ILE A 103 2.72 -3.26 6.03
CA ILE A 103 1.73 -4.24 5.55
C ILE A 103 0.71 -4.56 6.64
N GLU A 104 1.14 -4.85 7.87
CA GLU A 104 0.25 -5.12 9.01
C GLU A 104 -0.72 -3.95 9.25
N LYS A 105 -0.22 -2.71 9.22
CA LYS A 105 -1.09 -1.51 9.32
C LYS A 105 -2.10 -1.43 8.18
N ALA A 106 -1.71 -1.79 6.96
CA ALA A 106 -2.60 -1.76 5.82
C ALA A 106 -3.70 -2.84 5.96
N GLU A 107 -3.34 -4.04 6.43
CA GLU A 107 -4.27 -5.14 6.70
C GLU A 107 -5.23 -4.79 7.85
N GLU A 108 -4.77 -4.16 8.93
CA GLU A 108 -5.66 -3.66 10.00
C GLU A 108 -6.66 -2.62 9.49
N ILE A 109 -6.24 -1.74 8.58
CA ILE A 109 -7.13 -0.77 7.94
C ILE A 109 -8.13 -1.49 7.03
N GLU A 110 -7.69 -2.46 6.24
CA GLU A 110 -8.57 -3.26 5.36
C GLU A 110 -9.57 -4.11 6.15
N GLU A 111 -9.18 -4.74 7.27
CA GLU A 111 -10.09 -5.53 8.12
C GLU A 111 -11.15 -4.65 8.81
N VAL A 112 -10.79 -3.45 9.24
CA VAL A 112 -11.78 -2.45 9.74
C VAL A 112 -12.70 -2.00 8.60
N GLU A 113 -12.19 -1.99 7.37
CA GLU A 113 -12.97 -1.67 6.18
C GLU A 113 -13.84 -2.83 5.67
N GLU A 114 -13.59 -4.10 6.01
CA GLU A 114 -14.37 -5.24 5.50
C GLU A 114 -15.66 -5.50 6.29
N ILE A 115 -15.86 -4.89 7.46
CA ILE A 115 -17.16 -4.87 8.15
C ILE A 115 -18.08 -3.83 7.50
N LYS A 116 -18.31 -3.90 6.19
CA LYS A 116 -19.09 -2.87 5.46
C LYS A 116 -20.41 -3.42 4.97
N PHE A 117 -21.42 -3.20 5.81
CA PHE A 117 -22.85 -3.11 5.55
C PHE A 117 -23.42 -3.91 4.35
N GLU A 118 -24.34 -4.82 4.60
CA GLU A 118 -25.01 -5.55 3.52
C GLU A 118 -26.22 -4.77 2.95
N ILE A 119 -26.49 -4.94 1.66
CA ILE A 119 -27.72 -4.41 1.05
C ILE A 119 -28.92 -5.07 1.73
N GLY A 120 -29.85 -4.27 2.23
CA GLY A 120 -31.00 -4.72 3.00
C GLY A 120 -30.81 -4.67 4.52
N GLN A 121 -29.59 -4.45 5.02
CA GLN A 121 -29.32 -4.31 6.45
C GLN A 121 -29.98 -3.06 7.03
N ILE A 122 -30.52 -3.19 8.24
CA ILE A 122 -31.07 -2.05 8.98
C ILE A 122 -29.95 -1.42 9.82
N VAL A 123 -29.77 -0.13 9.62
CA VAL A 123 -28.76 0.68 10.32
C VAL A 123 -29.43 1.83 11.06
N ARG A 124 -28.80 2.31 12.14
CA ARG A 124 -29.18 3.53 12.85
C ARG A 124 -28.19 4.64 12.50
N ILE A 125 -28.72 5.81 12.21
CA ILE A 125 -27.92 6.99 11.90
C ILE A 125 -27.50 7.65 13.22
N ILE A 126 -26.19 7.78 13.46
CA ILE A 126 -25.65 8.32 14.71
C ILE A 126 -25.30 9.81 14.64
N ARG A 127 -25.19 10.37 13.43
CA ARG A 127 -24.77 11.76 13.18
C ARG A 127 -25.61 12.43 12.08
N GLY A 128 -25.70 13.76 12.14
CA GLY A 128 -26.41 14.57 11.13
C GLY A 128 -27.91 14.79 11.42
N PRO A 129 -28.66 15.36 10.46
CA PRO A 129 -30.05 15.79 10.67
C PRO A 129 -31.04 14.62 10.88
N PHE A 130 -30.66 13.42 10.47
CA PHE A 130 -31.46 12.20 10.62
C PHE A 130 -30.99 11.31 11.78
N LYS A 131 -30.25 11.88 12.74
CA LYS A 131 -29.77 11.16 13.91
C LYS A 131 -30.90 10.41 14.64
N ASP A 132 -30.58 9.22 15.14
CA ASP A 132 -31.44 8.27 15.84
C ASP A 132 -32.54 7.63 14.98
N ARG A 133 -32.60 7.93 13.67
CA ARG A 133 -33.50 7.26 12.73
C ARG A 133 -32.93 5.93 12.27
N LYS A 134 -33.82 4.96 12.08
CA LYS A 134 -33.53 3.68 11.41
C LYS A 134 -33.71 3.82 9.90
N ALA A 135 -32.78 3.26 9.15
CA ALA A 135 -32.82 3.25 7.71
C ALA A 135 -32.34 1.90 7.17
N ARG A 136 -32.78 1.53 5.97
CA ARG A 136 -32.33 0.33 5.28
C ARG A 136 -31.25 0.69 4.28
N VAL A 137 -30.17 -0.08 4.25
CA VAL A 137 -29.11 0.05 3.23
C VAL A 137 -29.65 -0.38 1.88
N VAL A 138 -29.68 0.53 0.91
CA VAL A 138 -30.14 0.28 -0.46
C VAL A 138 -28.95 0.03 -1.39
N SER A 139 -27.85 0.75 -1.18
CA SER A 139 -26.63 0.60 -1.96
C SER A 139 -25.41 0.99 -1.14
N VAL A 140 -24.31 0.28 -1.40
CA VAL A 140 -23.02 0.45 -0.72
C VAL A 140 -21.99 0.85 -1.75
N SER A 141 -21.26 1.92 -1.47
CA SER A 141 -20.10 2.37 -2.22
C SER A 141 -18.92 2.51 -1.27
N LYS A 142 -17.69 2.57 -1.81
CA LYS A 142 -16.46 2.61 -0.99
C LYS A 142 -16.49 3.64 0.15
N ASN A 143 -17.04 4.83 -0.11
CA ASN A 143 -17.04 5.95 0.85
C ASN A 143 -18.46 6.44 1.23
N LYS A 144 -19.51 5.79 0.72
CA LYS A 144 -20.89 6.31 0.79
C LYS A 144 -21.89 5.17 0.92
N LEU A 145 -22.93 5.39 1.71
CA LEU A 145 -24.10 4.53 1.83
C LEU A 145 -25.33 5.29 1.36
N PHE A 146 -26.16 4.60 0.58
CA PHE A 146 -27.49 5.08 0.22
C PHE A 146 -28.50 4.37 1.08
N LEU A 147 -29.26 5.13 1.86
CA LEU A 147 -30.21 4.60 2.84
C LEU A 147 -31.64 5.04 2.51
N ASP A 148 -32.59 4.14 2.75
CA ASP A 148 -34.02 4.41 2.72
C ASP A 148 -34.55 4.58 4.16
N LEU A 149 -35.04 5.77 4.49
CA LEU A 149 -35.57 6.06 5.83
C LEU A 149 -36.91 5.37 6.06
N MET A 150 -37.01 4.61 7.15
CA MET A 150 -38.23 3.85 7.49
C MET A 150 -39.33 4.73 8.13
N SER A 151 -39.58 5.93 7.61
CA SER A 151 -40.50 6.94 8.17
C SER A 151 -41.84 7.09 7.43
N GLY A 152 -42.23 6.10 6.63
CA GLY A 152 -43.55 6.04 5.96
C GLY A 152 -43.64 6.79 4.62
N ALA A 153 -42.67 7.63 4.29
CA ALA A 153 -42.46 8.20 2.96
C ALA A 153 -41.11 7.71 2.42
N MET A 154 -41.04 7.36 1.13
CA MET A 154 -39.80 6.93 0.48
C MET A 154 -38.84 8.12 0.36
N LEU A 155 -37.84 8.17 1.24
CA LEU A 155 -36.86 9.24 1.29
C LEU A 155 -35.45 8.64 1.36
N LEU A 156 -34.72 8.83 0.26
CA LEU A 156 -33.42 8.22 0.02
C LEU A 156 -32.32 9.24 0.34
N ILE A 157 -31.41 8.89 1.23
CA ILE A 157 -30.34 9.77 1.71
C ILE A 157 -28.97 9.16 1.48
N GLU A 158 -28.00 10.02 1.24
CA GLU A 158 -26.59 9.67 1.15
C GLU A 158 -25.91 10.00 2.49
N VAL A 159 -25.21 9.03 3.07
CA VAL A 159 -24.44 9.20 4.31
C VAL A 159 -23.08 8.52 4.21
N LYS A 160 -22.14 8.86 5.09
CA LYS A 160 -20.87 8.14 5.20
C LYS A 160 -21.06 6.88 6.05
N PRO A 161 -20.30 5.80 5.80
CA PRO A 161 -20.32 4.60 6.64
C PRO A 161 -20.04 4.88 8.12
N GLU A 162 -19.20 5.88 8.42
CA GLU A 162 -18.85 6.30 9.78
C GLU A 162 -20.02 6.94 10.56
N ASP A 163 -21.06 7.41 9.86
CA ASP A 163 -22.19 8.11 10.46
C ASP A 163 -23.36 7.16 10.79
N VAL A 164 -23.15 5.85 10.66
CA VAL A 164 -24.16 4.83 10.90
C VAL A 164 -23.63 3.64 11.67
N GLU A 165 -24.52 2.95 12.39
CA GLU A 165 -24.20 1.71 13.09
C GLU A 165 -25.24 0.63 12.76
N PRO A 166 -24.83 -0.65 12.67
CA PRO A 166 -25.77 -1.75 12.41
C PRO A 166 -26.72 -1.95 13.59
N CYS A 167 -28.01 -2.08 13.33
CA CYS A 167 -28.96 -2.55 14.34
C CYS A 167 -28.88 -4.07 14.43
N THR A 168 -28.09 -4.60 15.36
CA THR A 168 -28.14 -6.03 15.72
C THR A 168 -29.46 -6.30 16.43
N GLU A 169 -30.44 -6.84 15.71
CA GLU A 169 -31.50 -7.61 16.35
C GLU A 169 -30.87 -8.94 16.78
N LYS A 170 -30.60 -9.09 18.08
CA LYS A 170 -30.51 -10.43 18.67
C LYS A 170 -31.86 -11.09 18.41
N GLN A 171 -31.89 -12.05 17.50
CA GLN A 171 -33.01 -12.97 17.39
C GLN A 171 -32.96 -13.87 18.63
N GLU A 172 -33.84 -13.59 19.59
CA GLU A 172 -34.30 -14.60 20.58
C GLU A 172 -35.41 -15.45 19.95
#